data_AF-A0A939FU10-F1
#
_entry.id   AF-A0A939FU10-F1
#
_cell.length_a   1.000
_cell.length_b   1.000
_cell.length_c   1.000
_cell.angle_alpha   90.00
_cell.angle_beta   90.00
_cell.angle_gamma   90.00
#
_symmetry.space_group_name_H-M   'P 1'
#
loop_
_entity.id
_entity.type
_entity.pdbx_description
1 polymer ?
#
loop_
_entity_poly.entity_id
_entity_poly.type
_entity_poly.pdbx_seq_one_letter_code
_entity_poly.pdbx_strand_id
1 'polypeptide(L)'
;MSTSEEAAGEQSTMRPVFTCMVCGCVYLPPKSMEYPRSGAKASPLHCGSERCRRQCAALPGRLRAVMARAAWAQAERWLNRDLSALPERARARAGKARPGGRRSKLR
;
A
#
# COMPACT_ATOMS: atom_id res chain seq x y z
N MET A 1 6.06 -11.18 40.30
CA MET A 1 5.09 -11.36 39.21
C MET A 1 5.48 -10.39 38.09
N SER A 2 6.36 -10.83 37.21
CA SER A 2 6.90 -10.00 36.12
C SER A 2 6.58 -10.69 34.82
N THR A 3 5.55 -10.24 34.11
CA THR A 3 5.25 -10.69 32.76
C THR A 3 6.12 -9.88 31.81
N SER A 4 7.32 -10.40 31.59
CA SER A 4 8.23 -9.99 30.55
C SER A 4 7.56 -10.11 29.18
N GLU A 5 7.31 -8.96 28.56
CA GLU A 5 7.68 -8.67 27.18
C GLU A 5 7.49 -9.82 26.17
N GLU A 6 6.24 -10.07 25.76
CA GLU A 6 5.96 -10.70 24.46
C GLU A 6 6.29 -9.70 23.34
N ALA A 7 7.58 -9.43 23.15
CA ALA A 7 8.10 -8.96 21.87
C ALA A 7 8.15 -10.16 20.92
N ALA A 8 6.97 -10.66 20.52
CA ALA A 8 6.85 -11.61 19.44
C ALA A 8 7.40 -10.93 18.19
N GLY A 9 8.56 -11.42 17.74
CA GLY A 9 9.25 -10.95 16.54
C GLY A 9 8.28 -10.91 15.37
N GLU A 10 7.77 -9.71 15.10
CA GLU A 10 6.92 -9.47 13.95
C GLU A 10 7.83 -9.53 12.74
N GLN A 11 7.94 -10.72 12.15
CA GLN A 11 8.49 -10.91 10.82
C GLN A 11 7.86 -9.82 9.97
N SER A 12 8.67 -8.85 9.54
CA SER A 12 8.27 -7.70 8.76
C SER A 12 7.84 -8.19 7.39
N THR A 13 6.65 -8.80 7.35
CA THR A 13 5.98 -9.22 6.14
C THR A 13 5.69 -7.94 5.40
N MET A 14 6.21 -7.86 4.18
CA MET A 14 5.99 -6.71 3.32
C MET A 14 4.47 -6.51 3.23
N ARG A 15 3.98 -5.30 3.52
CA ARG A 15 2.54 -5.02 3.55
C ARG A 15 2.06 -4.61 2.16
N PRO A 16 0.85 -5.02 1.74
CA PRO A 16 0.35 -4.65 0.43
C PRO A 16 0.18 -3.14 0.34
N VAL A 17 0.65 -2.56 -0.76
CA VAL A 17 0.49 -1.14 -1.08
C VAL A 17 -0.52 -1.03 -2.23
N PHE A 18 -1.49 -0.11 -2.08
CA PHE A 18 -2.54 0.10 -3.06
C PHE A 18 -2.50 1.52 -3.63
N THR A 19 -3.13 1.70 -4.79
CA THR A 19 -3.32 3.02 -5.41
C THR A 19 -4.81 3.32 -5.47
N CYS A 20 -5.20 4.48 -4.96
CA CYS A 20 -6.60 4.90 -4.93
C CYS A 20 -7.05 5.20 -6.36
N MET A 21 -8.10 4.52 -6.84
CA MET A 21 -8.60 4.71 -8.20
C MET A 21 -9.29 6.06 -8.42
N VAL A 22 -9.61 6.76 -7.33
CA VAL A 22 -10.31 8.06 -7.36
C VAL A 22 -9.33 9.22 -7.43
N CYS A 23 -8.36 9.26 -6.51
CA CYS A 23 -7.44 10.39 -6.37
C CYS A 23 -5.99 10.06 -6.75
N GLY A 24 -5.70 8.82 -7.12
CA GLY A 24 -4.37 8.38 -7.53
C GLY A 24 -3.34 8.26 -6.40
N CYS A 25 -3.70 8.53 -5.14
CA CYS A 25 -2.73 8.44 -4.05
C CYS A 25 -2.34 6.97 -3.79
N VAL A 26 -1.06 6.78 -3.50
CA VAL A 26 -0.54 5.49 -3.04
C VAL A 26 -0.70 5.44 -1.53
N TYR A 27 -1.30 4.38 -1.00
CA TYR A 27 -1.57 4.26 0.43
C TYR A 27 -1.27 2.85 0.94
N LEU A 28 -0.89 2.82 2.22
CA LEU A 28 -0.69 1.60 2.97
C LEU A 28 -1.90 1.39 3.91
N PRO A 29 -2.75 0.39 3.66
CA PRO A 29 -3.91 0.14 4.51
C PRO A 29 -3.45 -0.33 5.90
N PRO A 30 -4.18 -0.03 7.00
CA PRO A 30 -3.87 -0.50 8.36
C PRO A 30 -3.67 -2.02 8.45
N LYS A 31 -2.88 -2.51 9.41
CA LYS A 31 -2.64 -3.96 9.60
C LYS A 31 -3.96 -4.71 9.85
N SER A 32 -4.86 -4.11 10.63
CA SER A 32 -6.21 -4.62 10.89
C SER A 32 -7.16 -4.55 9.69
N MET A 33 -6.75 -3.93 8.58
CA MET A 33 -7.62 -3.57 7.45
C MET A 33 -8.83 -2.72 7.87
N GLU A 34 -8.73 -1.98 8.98
CA GLU A 34 -9.77 -1.07 9.47
C GLU A 34 -9.17 0.28 9.86
N TYR A 35 -9.78 1.37 9.42
CA TYR A 35 -9.32 2.72 9.71
C TYR A 35 -9.78 3.17 11.10
N PRO A 36 -8.87 3.41 12.07
CA PRO A 36 -9.22 3.57 13.49
C PRO A 36 -10.10 4.79 13.78
N ARG A 37 -10.01 5.86 12.98
CA ARG A 37 -10.85 7.06 13.17
C ARG A 37 -12.24 6.97 12.56
N SER A 38 -12.49 5.98 11.70
CA SER A 38 -13.74 5.90 10.94
C SER A 38 -14.46 4.56 11.05
N GLY A 39 -13.83 3.53 11.62
CA GLY A 39 -14.32 2.14 11.61
C GLY A 39 -14.46 1.54 10.20
N ALA A 40 -14.07 2.28 9.16
CA ALA A 40 -14.26 1.84 7.79
C ALA A 40 -13.23 0.77 7.44
N LYS A 41 -13.69 -0.31 6.80
CA LYS A 41 -12.80 -1.32 6.22
C LYS A 41 -11.94 -0.70 5.12
N ALA A 42 -10.65 -0.97 5.19
CA ALA A 42 -9.72 -0.65 4.12
C ALA A 42 -10.09 -1.44 2.86
N SER A 43 -9.96 -0.78 1.73
CA SER A 43 -10.29 -1.33 0.42
C SER A 43 -9.04 -1.27 -0.45
N PRO A 44 -8.86 -2.21 -1.40
CA PRO A 44 -7.81 -2.09 -2.41
C PRO A 44 -8.11 -1.01 -3.48
N LEU A 45 -9.30 -0.40 -3.45
CA LEU A 45 -9.76 0.55 -4.48
C LEU A 45 -9.63 2.03 -4.06
N HIS A 46 -9.72 2.32 -2.77
CA HIS A 46 -9.76 3.70 -2.28
C HIS A 46 -8.96 3.89 -0.99
N CYS A 47 -8.43 5.10 -0.82
CA CYS A 47 -7.81 5.52 0.42
C CYS A 47 -8.86 5.75 1.53
N GLY A 48 -8.40 6.18 2.71
CA GLY A 48 -9.25 6.51 3.86
C GLY A 48 -10.08 7.79 3.73
N SER A 49 -10.01 8.51 2.60
CA SER A 49 -10.82 9.72 2.39
C SER A 49 -12.28 9.37 2.14
N GLU A 50 -13.19 10.02 2.87
CA GLU A 50 -14.63 9.82 2.72
C GLU A 50 -15.13 10.08 1.28
N ARG A 51 -14.64 11.13 0.64
CA ARG A 51 -14.96 11.43 -0.77
C ARG A 51 -14.63 10.25 -1.69
N CYS A 52 -13.45 9.67 -1.52
CA CYS A 52 -13.01 8.53 -2.33
C CYS A 52 -13.85 7.28 -2.04
N ARG A 53 -14.22 7.03 -0.77
CA ARG A 53 -15.12 5.94 -0.40
C ARG A 53 -16.47 6.05 -1.09
N ARG A 54 -17.11 7.23 -1.01
CA ARG A 54 -18.44 7.48 -1.60
C ARG A 54 -18.41 7.33 -3.13
N GLN A 55 -17.41 7.91 -3.79
CA GLN A 55 -17.28 7.77 -5.25
C GLN A 55 -17.01 6.33 -5.68
N CYS A 56 -16.19 5.59 -4.93
CA CYS A 56 -15.98 4.18 -5.21
C CYS A 56 -17.23 3.33 -4.95
N ALA A 57 -18.05 3.68 -3.95
CA ALA A 57 -19.29 2.97 -3.64
C ALA A 57 -20.37 3.12 -4.73
N ALA A 58 -20.34 4.23 -5.50
CA ALA A 58 -21.23 4.46 -6.63
C ALA A 58 -20.93 3.56 -7.85
N LEU A 59 -19.79 2.88 -7.87
CA LEU A 59 -19.42 1.99 -8.98
C LEU A 59 -20.22 0.68 -8.94
N PRO A 60 -20.58 0.12 -10.12
CA PRO A 60 -21.22 -1.19 -10.21
C PRO A 60 -20.42 -2.26 -9.46
N GLY A 61 -21.10 -3.14 -8.72
CA GLY A 61 -20.45 -4.16 -7.88
C GLY A 61 -19.49 -5.07 -8.66
N ARG A 62 -19.86 -5.45 -9.90
CA ARG A 62 -19.00 -6.25 -10.79
C ARG A 62 -17.70 -5.54 -11.15
N LEU A 63 -17.78 -4.24 -11.46
CA LEU A 63 -16.59 -3.43 -11.77
C LEU A 63 -15.67 -3.32 -10.55
N ARG A 64 -16.24 -3.09 -9.36
CA ARG A 64 -15.47 -3.08 -8.10
C ARG A 64 -14.73 -4.39 -7.89
N ALA A 65 -15.37 -5.53 -8.14
CA ALA A 65 -14.73 -6.85 -7.98
C ALA A 65 -13.56 -7.05 -8.95
N VAL A 66 -13.72 -6.69 -10.24
CA VAL A 66 -12.65 -6.79 -11.24
C VAL A 66 -11.46 -5.89 -10.86
N MET A 67 -11.74 -4.63 -10.52
CA MET A 67 -10.69 -3.67 -10.12
C MET A 67 -9.98 -4.12 -8.84
N ALA A 68 -10.71 -4.70 -7.88
CA ALA A 68 -10.13 -5.18 -6.63
C ALA A 68 -9.18 -6.36 -6.87
N ARG A 69 -9.55 -7.29 -7.77
CA ARG A 69 -8.67 -8.40 -8.19
C ARG A 69 -7.40 -7.88 -8.87
N ALA A 70 -7.53 -6.91 -9.77
CA ALA A 70 -6.39 -6.31 -10.45
C ALA A 70 -5.44 -5.59 -9.48
N ALA A 71 -5.99 -4.85 -8.51
CA ALA A 71 -5.23 -4.17 -7.46
C ALA A 71 -4.48 -5.16 -6.57
N TRP A 72 -5.11 -6.28 -6.19
CA TRP A 72 -4.46 -7.35 -5.44
C TRP A 72 -3.35 -8.04 -6.25
N ALA A 73 -3.60 -8.39 -7.51
CA ALA A 73 -2.56 -8.97 -8.37
C ALA A 73 -1.34 -8.04 -8.52
N GLN A 74 -1.56 -6.71 -8.55
CA GLN A 74 -0.47 -5.75 -8.54
C GLN A 74 0.26 -5.69 -7.19
N ALA A 75 -0.47 -5.72 -6.08
CA ALA A 75 0.11 -5.73 -4.75
C ALA A 75 0.94 -7.01 -4.53
N GLU A 76 0.44 -8.17 -4.92
CA GLU A 76 1.16 -9.45 -4.87
C GLU A 76 2.45 -9.42 -5.69
N ARG A 77 2.44 -8.83 -6.89
CA ARG A 77 3.66 -8.62 -7.67
C ARG A 77 4.68 -7.76 -6.95
N TRP A 78 4.24 -6.79 -6.16
CA TRP A 78 5.13 -5.97 -5.33
C TRP A 78 5.65 -6.73 -4.11
N LEU A 79 4.78 -7.49 -3.43
CA LEU A 79 5.12 -8.30 -2.27
C LEU A 79 6.14 -9.39 -2.60
N ASN A 80 5.94 -10.06 -3.73
CA ASN A 80 6.79 -11.14 -4.21
C ASN A 80 7.96 -10.62 -5.06
N ARG A 81 8.17 -9.30 -5.11
CA ARG A 81 9.26 -8.72 -5.87
C ARG A 81 10.57 -8.98 -5.14
N ASP A 82 11.29 -10.00 -5.58
CA ASP A 82 12.66 -10.22 -5.13
C ASP A 82 13.58 -9.10 -5.66
N LEU A 83 13.88 -8.14 -4.79
CA LEU A 83 14.80 -7.05 -5.11
C LEU A 83 16.23 -7.56 -5.34
N SER A 84 16.56 -8.74 -4.82
CA SER A 84 17.86 -9.41 -4.99
C SER A 84 17.97 -10.16 -6.31
N ALA A 85 16.90 -10.31 -7.09
CA ALA A 85 16.92 -10.83 -8.46
C ALA A 85 17.04 -9.72 -9.52
N LEU A 86 16.91 -8.44 -9.12
CA LEU A 86 17.01 -7.33 -10.07
C LEU A 86 18.46 -7.14 -10.56
N PRO A 87 18.69 -6.76 -11.83
CA PRO A 87 20.00 -6.34 -12.30
C PRO A 87 20.54 -5.19 -11.44
N GLU A 88 21.85 -5.13 -11.22
CA GLU A 88 22.51 -4.17 -10.32
C GLU A 88 22.10 -2.70 -10.59
N ARG A 89 22.00 -2.35 -11.87
CA ARG A 89 21.49 -1.04 -12.36
C ARG A 89 20.04 -0.73 -11.95
N ALA A 90 19.18 -1.74 -11.85
CA ALA A 90 17.80 -1.60 -11.39
C ALA A 90 17.70 -1.58 -9.85
N ARG A 91 18.57 -2.32 -9.14
CA ARG A 91 18.70 -2.24 -7.67
C ARG A 91 19.10 -0.85 -7.21
N ALA A 92 20.08 -0.23 -7.88
CA ALA A 92 20.53 1.12 -7.57
C ALA A 92 19.41 2.18 -7.73
N ARG A 93 18.48 1.98 -8.68
CA ARG A 93 17.30 2.84 -8.87
C ARG A 93 16.19 2.56 -7.85
N ALA A 94 15.95 1.29 -7.50
CA ALA A 94 14.99 0.90 -6.48
C ALA A 94 15.41 1.41 -5.08
N GLY A 95 16.69 1.34 -4.73
CA GLY A 95 17.23 1.89 -3.48
C GLY A 95 17.16 3.42 -3.41
N LYS A 96 17.20 4.11 -4.55
CA LYS A 96 17.05 5.58 -4.67
C LYS A 96 15.59 6.05 -4.76
N ALA A 97 14.62 5.14 -4.84
CA ALA A 97 13.19 5.47 -4.75
C ALA A 97 12.71 5.70 -3.30
N ARG A 98 13.62 5.80 -2.33
CA ARG A 98 13.32 6.45 -1.04
C ARG A 98 12.94 7.92 -1.31
N PRO A 99 11.84 8.44 -0.74
CA PRO A 99 11.45 9.83 -0.87
C PRO A 99 12.40 10.69 -0.01
N GLY A 100 13.63 10.88 -0.50
CA GLY A 100 14.66 11.69 0.12
C GLY A 100 15.15 12.71 -0.89
N GLY A 101 14.47 13.85 -0.92
CA GLY A 101 14.95 15.15 -1.40
C GLY A 101 15.82 15.18 -2.66
N ARG A 102 15.20 15.33 -3.83
CA ARG A 102 15.88 16.01 -4.95
C ARG A 102 15.95 17.50 -4.62
N ARG A 103 17.05 17.96 -4.02
CA ARG A 103 17.42 19.37 -4.11
C ARG A 103 17.77 19.65 -5.58
N SER A 104 16.89 20.37 -6.27
CA SER A 104 17.22 21.02 -7.53
C SER A 104 18.37 22.00 -7.27
N LYS A 105 19.55 21.74 -7.85
CA LYS A 105 20.51 22.81 -8.10
C LYS A 105 20.15 23.43 -9.45
N LEU A 106 19.23 24.39 -9.41
CA LEU A 106 19.21 25.47 -10.39
C LEU A 106 20.15 26.55 -9.84
N ARG A 107 21.39 26.52 -10.31
CA ARG A 107 22.27 27.65 -10.60
C ARG A 107 23.55 27.10 -11.22
#